data_AF-T1E1V5-F1
#
_entry.id   AF-T1E1V5-F1
#
_cell.length_a   1.000
_cell.length_b   1.000
_cell.length_c   1.000
_cell.angle_alpha   90.00
_cell.angle_beta   90.00
_cell.angle_gamma   90.00
#
_symmetry.space_group_name_H-M   'P 1'
#
loop_
_entity.id
_entity.type
_entity.pdbx_description
1 polymer ?
#
loop_
_entity_poly.entity_id
_entity_poly.type
_entity_poly.pdbx_seq_one_letter_code
_entity_poly.pdbx_strand_id
1 'polypeptide(L)'
;TFLLTFTTADKKCKVPDTEVSKINSILHNINDTIYSDNLYESDNEECDRLINNILMQLRRLTQRYKLMHKGYVEAEEQKRMVKDYEQQLKNLTKVFEDLKKKTNAETKAKVTQLKQETVKLEKKVSTLQTKLKAVVTEYEQVKKELCLMFLQSTQMARAKEKVKEMRSTFLLQLIDEALKGCGKNIVPVIDFCSAIPDLDDRVAAYQKIHTFIGSNKQLNDDSVIVLEAAVFKMKAALKSDSRITEEMRNKLNEHIGKLSGKTKTIFDTWLLRMNSSDNQQTVKAALDHLYVDQMKSLGQKVANIGEYYCVRNFLKLAVVSNNYYKLAAYKELAQKRVLSALATIMFDMIHMQQSELKQDQHLPEELPKIFDETMDLLPPALKTIRSCYSHVYIHNPMQNECIVATNDKDVVNHANGSVLGEFKRAITAPSGCTKFRLELTNDRQSLRIVSAQGDPLTNINTAISWDSYMGFVGAPYVNKPGMELDHSSDWLLEANYENDTIRIKSEFNAYQTERSVDHLMMAVLNDIHYLFVRRYGHPGLMSSHVREYAVWTMECAPK
;
A
#
# COMPACT_ATOMS: atom_id res chain seq x y z
N THR A 1 -8.75 -55.75 92.22
CA THR A 1 -8.92 -54.33 92.56
C THR A 1 -8.20 -53.50 91.52
N PHE A 2 -8.96 -52.67 90.78
CA PHE A 2 -8.60 -51.53 89.92
C PHE A 2 -7.53 -51.74 88.81
N LEU A 3 -7.87 -51.85 87.52
CA LEU A 3 -8.38 -50.83 86.57
C LEU A 3 -7.55 -49.52 86.57
N LEU A 4 -6.87 -49.26 85.45
CA LEU A 4 -7.13 -48.09 84.58
C LEU A 4 -6.38 -48.26 83.24
N THR A 5 -7.04 -48.96 82.33
CA THR A 5 -6.90 -48.80 80.88
C THR A 5 -7.33 -47.38 80.51
N PHE A 6 -6.40 -46.51 80.09
CA PHE A 6 -6.76 -45.35 79.29
C PHE A 6 -6.69 -45.75 77.82
N THR A 7 -7.88 -45.98 77.29
CA THR A 7 -8.20 -46.00 75.88
C THR A 7 -7.62 -44.74 75.22
N THR A 8 -6.84 -44.91 74.14
CA THR A 8 -6.67 -43.84 73.16
C THR A 8 -8.04 -43.59 72.56
N ALA A 9 -8.82 -42.71 73.19
CA ALA A 9 -10.00 -42.16 72.56
C ALA A 9 -9.49 -41.49 71.28
N ASP A 10 -9.84 -42.06 70.11
CA ASP A 10 -9.76 -41.35 68.84
C ASP A 10 -10.42 -39.99 69.08
N LYS A 11 -9.60 -38.93 69.24
CA LYS A 11 -10.10 -37.57 69.46
C LYS A 11 -10.84 -37.20 68.18
N LYS A 12 -12.16 -37.41 68.17
CA LYS A 12 -13.03 -37.07 67.05
C LYS A 12 -12.79 -35.62 66.68
N CYS A 13 -12.50 -35.40 65.39
CA CYS A 13 -12.32 -34.09 64.80
C CYS A 13 -13.50 -33.17 65.15
N LYS A 14 -13.26 -32.12 65.96
CA LYS A 14 -14.26 -31.08 66.24
C LYS A 14 -13.91 -29.86 65.40
N VAL A 15 -14.34 -29.87 64.15
CA VAL A 15 -14.12 -28.78 63.20
C VAL A 15 -15.05 -27.62 63.57
N PRO A 16 -14.53 -26.41 63.84
CA PRO A 16 -15.37 -25.23 64.10
C PRO A 16 -16.26 -24.92 62.89
N ASP A 17 -17.51 -24.52 63.13
CA ASP A 17 -18.42 -24.13 62.04
C ASP A 17 -17.88 -22.97 61.19
N THR A 18 -16.97 -22.16 61.75
CA THR A 18 -16.25 -21.10 61.01
C THR A 18 -15.37 -21.66 59.89
N GLU A 19 -14.71 -22.80 60.10
CA GLU A 19 -13.88 -23.46 59.07
C GLU A 19 -14.73 -24.19 58.04
N VAL A 20 -15.84 -24.79 58.47
CA VAL A 20 -16.83 -25.38 57.55
C VAL A 20 -17.46 -24.30 56.66
N SER A 21 -17.80 -23.14 57.24
CA SER A 21 -18.32 -21.99 56.48
C SER A 21 -17.27 -21.38 55.56
N LYS A 22 -15.99 -21.35 55.93
CA LYS A 22 -14.89 -20.91 55.04
C LYS A 22 -14.75 -21.85 53.85
N ILE A 23 -14.69 -23.17 54.08
CA ILE A 23 -14.65 -24.18 53.01
C ILE A 23 -15.87 -24.04 52.09
N ASN A 24 -17.06 -23.83 52.67
CA ASN A 24 -18.31 -23.68 51.92
C ASN A 24 -18.35 -22.38 51.10
N SER A 25 -17.88 -21.28 51.67
CA SER A 25 -17.77 -19.98 50.98
C SER A 25 -16.78 -20.05 49.81
N ILE A 26 -15.63 -20.71 49.99
CA ILE A 26 -14.64 -20.95 48.93
C ILE A 26 -15.23 -21.78 47.79
N LEU A 27 -16.00 -22.82 48.11
CA LEU A 27 -16.69 -23.64 47.11
C LEU A 27 -17.76 -22.86 46.33
N HIS A 28 -18.47 -21.94 46.98
CA HIS A 28 -19.51 -21.12 46.35
C HIS A 28 -18.95 -19.95 45.52
N ASN A 29 -17.76 -19.44 45.86
CA ASN A 29 -17.12 -18.28 45.21
C ASN A 29 -15.83 -18.64 44.48
N ILE A 30 -15.82 -19.75 43.71
CA ILE A 30 -14.63 -20.27 43.01
C ILE A 30 -14.04 -19.34 41.92
N ASN A 31 -14.70 -18.22 41.65
CA ASN A 31 -14.22 -17.18 40.74
C ASN A 31 -13.28 -16.16 41.41
N ASP A 32 -13.32 -16.05 42.74
CA ASP A 32 -12.54 -15.08 43.51
C ASP A 32 -11.15 -15.62 43.88
N THR A 33 -10.17 -14.73 43.99
CA THR A 33 -8.77 -15.17 44.22
C THR A 33 -8.51 -15.33 45.71
N ILE A 34 -8.21 -16.57 46.12
CA ILE A 34 -7.93 -16.90 47.53
C ILE A 34 -6.43 -16.74 47.81
N TYR A 35 -6.08 -15.79 48.68
CA TYR A 35 -4.69 -15.47 49.07
C TYR A 35 -4.34 -15.80 50.53
N SER A 36 -5.28 -16.26 51.36
CA SER A 36 -5.01 -16.40 52.80
C SER A 36 -4.17 -17.64 53.13
N ASP A 37 -3.07 -17.44 53.86
CA ASP A 37 -2.13 -18.45 54.37
C ASP A 37 -2.44 -18.90 55.81
N ASN A 38 -3.70 -18.85 56.24
CA ASN A 38 -4.05 -19.28 57.59
C ASN A 38 -4.19 -20.80 57.61
N LEU A 39 -3.12 -21.49 58.02
CA LEU A 39 -3.17 -22.90 58.37
C LEU A 39 -4.12 -23.09 59.56
N TYR A 40 -5.00 -24.07 59.44
CA TYR A 40 -5.84 -24.52 60.55
C TYR A 40 -4.98 -25.35 61.50
N GLU A 41 -4.97 -24.96 62.78
CA GLU A 41 -4.28 -25.64 63.87
C GLU A 41 -5.28 -26.00 64.97
N SER A 42 -5.18 -27.22 65.50
CA SER A 42 -5.98 -27.74 66.60
C SER A 42 -5.20 -28.79 67.39
N ASP A 43 -5.74 -29.23 68.53
CA ASP A 43 -5.10 -30.28 69.35
C ASP A 43 -5.12 -31.69 68.70
N ASN A 44 -5.48 -31.79 67.41
CA ASN A 44 -5.49 -33.01 66.63
C ASN A 44 -4.76 -32.79 65.28
N GLU A 45 -3.48 -33.13 65.27
CA GLU A 45 -2.60 -33.02 64.09
C GLU A 45 -3.15 -33.75 62.84
N GLU A 46 -3.88 -34.85 63.03
CA GLU A 46 -4.46 -35.57 61.89
C GLU A 46 -5.65 -34.79 61.28
N CYS A 47 -6.41 -34.09 62.12
CA CYS A 47 -7.48 -33.19 61.71
C CYS A 47 -6.94 -31.97 60.98
N ASP A 48 -5.84 -31.40 61.50
CA ASP A 48 -5.14 -30.27 60.91
C ASP A 48 -4.63 -30.61 59.53
N ARG A 49 -4.01 -31.79 59.39
CA ARG A 49 -3.53 -32.29 58.10
C ARG A 49 -4.66 -32.43 57.09
N LEU A 50 -5.82 -32.94 57.50
CA LEU A 50 -6.95 -33.16 56.59
C LEU A 50 -7.62 -31.85 56.14
N ILE A 51 -7.86 -30.92 57.06
CA ILE A 51 -8.48 -29.62 56.75
C ILE A 51 -7.54 -28.75 55.92
N ASN A 52 -6.25 -28.69 56.27
CA ASN A 52 -5.26 -27.95 55.49
C ASN A 52 -5.07 -28.56 54.09
N ASN A 53 -5.18 -29.88 53.94
CA ASN A 53 -5.16 -30.52 52.63
C ASN A 53 -6.40 -30.17 51.79
N ILE A 54 -7.59 -30.11 52.40
CA ILE A 54 -8.82 -29.66 51.72
C ILE A 54 -8.68 -28.21 51.26
N LEU A 55 -8.23 -27.30 52.12
CA LEU A 55 -8.02 -25.89 51.79
C LEU A 55 -6.97 -25.71 50.69
N MET A 56 -5.85 -26.44 50.76
CA MET A 56 -4.80 -26.42 49.74
C MET A 56 -5.31 -26.92 48.38
N GLN A 57 -6.08 -28.02 48.35
CA GLN A 57 -6.63 -28.54 47.10
C GLN A 57 -7.69 -27.61 46.51
N LEU A 58 -8.55 -26.98 47.33
CA LEU A 58 -9.49 -25.96 46.88
C LEU A 58 -8.80 -24.72 46.28
N ARG A 59 -7.68 -24.29 46.87
CA ARG A 59 -6.85 -23.19 46.32
C ARG A 59 -6.29 -23.56 44.94
N ARG A 60 -5.73 -24.77 44.80
CA ARG A 60 -5.20 -25.27 43.51
C ARG A 60 -6.30 -25.37 42.45
N LEU A 61 -7.49 -25.83 42.81
CA LEU A 61 -8.64 -25.90 41.91
C LEU A 61 -9.09 -24.50 41.47
N THR A 62 -9.19 -23.54 42.39
CA THR A 62 -9.57 -22.15 42.10
C THR A 62 -8.57 -21.46 41.15
N GLN A 63 -7.27 -21.63 41.40
CA GLN A 63 -6.21 -21.07 40.54
C GLN A 63 -6.23 -21.68 39.13
N ARG A 64 -6.47 -22.98 39.01
CA ARG A 64 -6.54 -23.68 37.71
C ARG A 64 -7.80 -23.38 36.93
N TYR A 65 -8.94 -23.26 37.62
CA TYR A 65 -10.18 -22.79 37.03
C TYR A 65 -9.99 -21.42 36.38
N LYS A 66 -9.31 -20.50 37.08
CA LYS A 66 -8.96 -19.18 36.54
C LYS A 66 -8.00 -19.23 35.35
N LEU A 67 -6.98 -20.09 35.36
CA LEU A 67 -6.06 -20.28 34.23
C LEU A 67 -6.77 -20.84 32.99
N MET A 68 -7.68 -21.81 33.18
CA MET A 68 -8.52 -22.35 32.11
C MET A 68 -9.52 -21.33 31.56
N HIS A 69 -10.06 -20.44 32.41
CA HIS A 69 -11.01 -19.41 32.00
C HIS A 69 -10.35 -18.24 31.24
N LYS A 70 -9.07 -17.94 31.53
CA LYS A 70 -8.34 -16.84 30.89
C LYS A 70 -7.80 -17.14 29.48
N GLY A 71 -7.88 -18.40 29.01
CA GLY A 71 -7.61 -18.75 27.60
C GLY A 71 -6.14 -18.74 27.16
N TYR A 72 -5.18 -18.78 28.09
CA TYR A 72 -3.74 -18.71 27.78
C TYR A 72 -3.07 -20.05 27.44
N VAL A 73 -3.81 -21.12 27.17
CA VAL A 73 -3.21 -22.46 27.14
C VAL A 73 -3.66 -23.24 25.91
N GLU A 74 -2.70 -23.84 25.23
CA GLU A 74 -2.88 -24.63 24.01
C GLU A 74 -3.87 -25.78 24.23
N ALA A 75 -4.59 -26.20 23.18
CA ALA A 75 -5.67 -27.18 23.30
C ALA A 75 -5.25 -28.52 23.93
N GLU A 76 -4.02 -28.98 23.71
CA GLU A 76 -3.49 -30.19 24.32
C GLU A 76 -3.11 -30.00 25.79
N GLU A 77 -2.60 -28.83 26.15
CA GLU A 77 -2.29 -28.49 27.52
C GLU A 77 -3.57 -28.16 28.32
N GLN A 78 -4.61 -27.67 27.66
CA GLN A 78 -5.96 -27.56 28.21
C GLN A 78 -6.60 -28.93 28.46
N LYS A 79 -6.45 -29.92 27.56
CA LYS A 79 -6.86 -31.32 27.82
C LYS A 79 -6.12 -31.92 29.01
N ARG A 80 -4.80 -31.67 29.13
CA ARG A 80 -4.00 -32.13 30.28
C ARG A 80 -4.47 -31.46 31.58
N MET A 81 -4.70 -30.15 31.56
CA MET A 81 -5.22 -29.41 32.73
C MET A 81 -6.61 -29.85 33.13
N VAL A 82 -7.50 -30.17 32.18
CA VAL A 82 -8.83 -30.73 32.47
C VAL A 82 -8.70 -32.10 33.15
N LYS A 83 -7.87 -33.00 32.62
CA LYS A 83 -7.61 -34.31 33.26
C LYS A 83 -7.02 -34.16 34.66
N ASP A 84 -6.08 -33.26 34.84
CA ASP A 84 -5.44 -33.03 36.15
C ASP A 84 -6.39 -32.32 37.13
N TYR A 85 -7.29 -31.47 36.64
CA TYR A 85 -8.39 -30.87 37.42
C TYR A 85 -9.41 -31.93 37.88
N GLU A 86 -9.83 -32.84 36.99
CA GLU A 86 -10.68 -33.99 37.32
C GLU A 86 -10.01 -34.92 38.34
N GLN A 87 -8.71 -35.15 38.21
CA GLN A 87 -7.95 -35.96 39.16
C GLN A 87 -7.86 -35.30 40.53
N GLN A 88 -7.68 -33.97 40.59
CA GLN A 88 -7.69 -33.21 41.83
C GLN A 88 -9.06 -33.21 42.51
N LEU A 89 -10.15 -33.13 41.75
CA LEU A 89 -11.51 -33.27 42.28
C LEU A 89 -11.77 -34.67 42.86
N LYS A 90 -11.29 -35.73 42.18
CA LYS A 90 -11.36 -37.10 42.71
C LYS A 90 -10.57 -37.26 44.00
N ASN A 91 -9.36 -36.70 44.06
CA ASN A 91 -8.52 -36.72 45.26
C ASN A 91 -9.18 -35.94 46.41
N LEU A 92 -9.74 -34.77 46.13
CA LEU A 92 -10.47 -33.96 47.11
C LEU A 92 -11.68 -34.72 47.67
N THR A 93 -12.44 -35.39 46.80
CA THR A 93 -13.59 -36.23 47.19
C THR A 93 -13.17 -37.37 48.11
N LYS A 94 -12.00 -37.97 47.88
CA LYS A 94 -11.44 -39.04 48.73
C LYS A 94 -11.05 -38.50 50.11
N VAL A 95 -10.41 -37.33 50.18
CA VAL A 95 -10.05 -36.66 51.45
C VAL A 95 -11.29 -36.27 52.25
N PHE A 96 -12.36 -35.81 51.60
CA PHE A 96 -13.65 -35.57 52.25
C PHE A 96 -14.27 -36.85 52.83
N GLU A 97 -14.19 -37.99 52.13
CA GLU A 97 -14.67 -39.28 52.63
C GLU A 97 -13.85 -39.79 53.82
N ASP A 98 -12.55 -39.55 53.84
CA ASP A 98 -11.70 -39.91 54.98
C ASP A 98 -11.99 -39.03 56.21
N LEU A 99 -12.25 -37.72 56.01
CA LEU A 99 -12.73 -36.82 57.07
C LEU A 99 -14.12 -37.24 57.59
N LYS A 100 -15.01 -37.71 56.71
CA LYS A 100 -16.36 -38.21 57.02
C LYS A 100 -16.34 -39.45 57.93
N LYS A 101 -15.38 -40.34 57.73
CA LYS A 101 -15.23 -41.57 58.53
C LYS A 101 -14.77 -41.28 59.97
N LYS A 102 -14.11 -40.14 60.21
CA LYS A 102 -13.46 -39.77 61.48
C LYS A 102 -14.19 -38.66 62.28
N THR A 103 -15.41 -38.30 61.89
CA THR A 103 -16.21 -37.20 62.51
C THR A 103 -17.56 -37.70 63.07
N ASN A 104 -18.22 -36.89 63.91
CA ASN A 104 -19.50 -37.25 64.55
C ASN A 104 -20.69 -37.28 63.58
N ALA A 105 -21.80 -37.92 63.99
CA ALA A 105 -22.97 -38.21 63.15
C ALA A 105 -23.58 -36.98 62.43
N GLU A 106 -23.51 -35.81 63.04
CA GLU A 106 -24.00 -34.53 62.49
C GLU A 106 -23.13 -34.02 61.32
N THR A 107 -21.81 -34.23 61.40
CA THR A 107 -20.84 -33.90 60.34
C THR A 107 -20.98 -34.84 59.14
N LYS A 108 -21.40 -36.09 59.37
CA LYS A 108 -21.61 -37.11 58.32
C LYS A 108 -22.73 -36.73 57.34
N ALA A 109 -23.78 -36.05 57.81
CA ALA A 109 -24.86 -35.52 56.98
C ALA A 109 -24.36 -34.34 56.13
N LYS A 110 -23.68 -33.36 56.74
CA LYS A 110 -23.07 -32.21 56.04
C LYS A 110 -22.07 -32.64 54.96
N VAL A 111 -21.23 -33.66 55.21
CA VAL A 111 -20.30 -34.18 54.18
C VAL A 111 -21.02 -34.94 53.06
N THR A 112 -22.15 -35.58 53.34
CA THR A 112 -22.96 -36.23 52.28
C THR A 112 -23.62 -35.18 51.38
N GLN A 113 -24.08 -34.07 51.95
CA GLN A 113 -24.58 -32.92 51.21
C GLN A 113 -23.49 -32.26 50.36
N LEU A 114 -22.30 -32.04 50.92
CA LEU A 114 -21.14 -31.53 50.17
C LEU A 114 -20.74 -32.45 49.01
N LYS A 115 -20.79 -33.77 49.18
CA LYS A 115 -20.53 -34.72 48.09
C LYS A 115 -21.55 -34.61 46.96
N GLN A 116 -22.83 -34.45 47.29
CA GLN A 116 -23.87 -34.23 46.29
C GLN A 116 -23.70 -32.89 45.57
N GLU A 117 -23.26 -31.85 46.30
CA GLU A 117 -22.94 -30.55 45.72
C GLU A 117 -21.72 -30.60 44.80
N THR A 118 -20.64 -31.32 45.15
CA THR A 118 -19.45 -31.51 44.30
C THR A 118 -19.79 -32.24 42.99
N VAL A 119 -20.59 -33.32 43.05
CA VAL A 119 -21.04 -34.03 41.83
C VAL A 119 -21.96 -33.15 40.98
N LYS A 120 -22.82 -32.33 41.59
CA LYS A 120 -23.60 -31.32 40.88
C LYS A 120 -22.69 -30.25 40.26
N LEU A 121 -21.62 -29.85 40.95
CA LEU A 121 -20.65 -28.87 40.47
C LEU A 121 -19.85 -29.41 39.27
N GLU A 122 -19.36 -30.65 39.32
CA GLU A 122 -18.66 -31.30 38.21
C GLU A 122 -19.53 -31.37 36.94
N LYS A 123 -20.78 -31.82 37.08
CA LYS A 123 -21.73 -31.83 35.95
C LYS A 123 -22.01 -30.43 35.44
N LYS A 124 -22.16 -29.44 36.33
CA LYS A 124 -22.34 -28.04 35.94
C LYS A 124 -21.12 -27.49 35.22
N VAL A 125 -19.89 -27.77 35.67
CA VAL A 125 -18.64 -27.30 35.06
C VAL A 125 -18.42 -27.90 33.68
N SER A 126 -18.59 -29.21 33.50
CA SER A 126 -18.49 -29.85 32.18
C SER A 126 -19.55 -29.32 31.20
N THR A 127 -20.78 -29.14 31.69
CA THR A 127 -21.87 -28.53 30.91
C THR A 127 -21.54 -27.07 30.58
N LEU A 128 -21.01 -26.29 31.52
CA LEU A 128 -20.64 -24.90 31.34
C LEU A 128 -19.45 -24.73 30.39
N GLN A 129 -18.44 -25.62 30.42
CA GLN A 129 -17.34 -25.62 29.47
C GLN A 129 -17.83 -25.92 28.04
N THR A 130 -18.73 -26.89 27.89
CA THR A 130 -19.34 -27.20 26.59
C THR A 130 -20.17 -26.02 26.08
N LYS A 131 -20.98 -25.42 26.95
CA LYS A 131 -21.74 -24.20 26.63
C LYS A 131 -20.83 -23.02 26.31
N LEU A 132 -19.74 -22.82 27.04
CA LEU A 132 -18.78 -21.74 26.80
C LEU A 132 -18.07 -21.94 25.46
N LYS A 133 -17.66 -23.17 25.12
CA LYS A 133 -17.09 -23.48 23.80
C LYS A 133 -18.09 -23.20 22.68
N ALA A 134 -19.35 -23.58 22.86
CA ALA A 134 -20.43 -23.28 21.91
C ALA A 134 -20.63 -21.76 21.76
N VAL A 135 -20.77 -21.03 22.88
CA VAL A 135 -20.94 -19.56 22.89
C VAL A 135 -19.75 -18.84 22.26
N VAL A 136 -18.51 -19.27 22.55
CA VAL A 136 -17.31 -18.70 21.92
C VAL A 136 -17.30 -18.97 20.41
N THR A 137 -17.71 -20.17 20.00
CA THR A 137 -17.80 -20.53 18.56
C THR A 137 -18.87 -19.69 17.86
N GLU A 138 -20.06 -19.56 18.45
CA GLU A 138 -21.14 -18.69 17.95
C GLU A 138 -20.70 -17.23 17.91
N TYR A 139 -20.01 -16.76 18.93
CA TYR A 139 -19.50 -15.39 19.00
C TYR A 139 -18.46 -15.09 17.90
N GLU A 140 -17.51 -16.00 17.66
CA GLU A 140 -16.54 -15.87 16.56
C GLU A 140 -17.23 -15.98 15.19
N GLN A 141 -18.27 -16.79 15.06
CA GLN A 141 -19.10 -16.87 13.86
C GLN A 141 -19.85 -15.56 13.59
N VAL A 142 -20.46 -14.96 14.62
CA VAL A 142 -21.11 -13.64 14.51
C VAL A 142 -20.10 -12.55 14.16
N LYS A 143 -18.90 -12.56 14.76
CA LYS A 143 -17.81 -11.65 14.37
C LYS A 143 -17.43 -11.81 12.90
N LYS A 144 -17.33 -13.06 12.41
CA LYS A 144 -17.05 -13.37 11.00
C LYS A 144 -18.12 -12.79 10.08
N GLU A 145 -19.39 -13.06 10.37
CA GLU A 145 -20.52 -12.57 9.59
C GLU A 145 -20.59 -11.03 9.57
N LEU A 146 -20.35 -10.39 10.72
CA LEU A 146 -20.27 -8.94 10.82
C LEU A 146 -19.09 -8.39 10.00
N CYS A 147 -17.95 -9.05 10.02
CA CYS A 147 -16.77 -8.65 9.25
C CYS A 147 -17.02 -8.78 7.73
N LEU A 148 -17.66 -9.86 7.28
CA LEU A 148 -18.09 -10.04 5.89
C LEU A 148 -19.07 -8.95 5.46
N MET A 149 -20.05 -8.65 6.31
CA MET A 149 -21.02 -7.59 6.05
C MET A 149 -20.34 -6.23 5.89
N PHE A 150 -19.35 -5.89 6.73
CA PHE A 150 -18.58 -4.65 6.57
C PHE A 150 -17.75 -4.66 5.29
N LEU A 151 -17.13 -5.77 4.92
CA LEU A 151 -16.37 -5.89 3.68
C LEU A 151 -17.26 -5.72 2.44
N GLN A 152 -18.43 -6.37 2.43
CA GLN A 152 -19.42 -6.30 1.34
C GLN A 152 -20.08 -4.93 1.22
N SER A 153 -20.29 -4.24 2.34
CA SER A 153 -20.84 -2.87 2.37
C SER A 153 -19.78 -1.79 2.21
N THR A 154 -18.55 -2.13 1.79
CA THR A 154 -17.41 -1.21 1.56
C THR A 154 -16.94 -0.43 2.81
N GLN A 155 -17.33 -0.86 4.01
CA GLN A 155 -16.91 -0.27 5.29
C GLN A 155 -15.53 -0.82 5.71
N MET A 156 -14.51 -0.60 4.88
CA MET A 156 -13.18 -1.21 5.01
C MET A 156 -12.52 -0.93 6.37
N ALA A 157 -12.62 0.30 6.89
CA ALA A 157 -12.06 0.64 8.19
C ALA A 157 -12.63 -0.23 9.34
N ARG A 158 -13.95 -0.47 9.33
CA ARG A 158 -14.61 -1.31 10.35
C ARG A 158 -14.26 -2.79 10.17
N ALA A 159 -14.18 -3.26 8.92
CA ALA A 159 -13.73 -4.62 8.63
C ALA A 159 -12.29 -4.84 9.15
N LYS A 160 -11.37 -3.91 8.86
CA LYS A 160 -9.97 -3.96 9.31
C LYS A 160 -9.83 -3.93 10.83
N GLU A 161 -10.67 -3.18 11.56
CA GLU A 161 -10.66 -3.24 13.02
C GLU A 161 -11.15 -4.60 13.53
N LYS A 162 -12.19 -5.17 12.92
CA LYS A 162 -12.75 -6.44 13.39
C LYS A 162 -11.87 -7.66 13.12
N VAL A 163 -11.11 -7.68 12.02
CA VAL A 163 -10.20 -8.80 11.73
C VAL A 163 -9.05 -8.93 12.73
N LYS A 164 -8.61 -7.82 13.35
CA LYS A 164 -7.57 -7.83 14.38
C LYS A 164 -7.93 -8.65 15.63
N GLU A 165 -9.23 -8.77 15.90
CA GLU A 165 -9.78 -9.47 17.07
C GLU A 165 -10.24 -10.91 16.76
N MET A 166 -9.97 -11.41 15.55
CA MET A 166 -10.46 -12.70 15.07
C MET A 166 -9.45 -13.81 15.33
N ARG A 167 -9.95 -14.99 15.71
CA ARG A 167 -9.10 -16.18 15.86
C ARG A 167 -8.70 -16.76 14.51
N SER A 168 -7.46 -17.25 14.40
CA SER A 168 -6.85 -17.82 13.19
C SER A 168 -7.73 -18.84 12.47
N THR A 169 -8.43 -19.72 13.21
CA THR A 169 -9.31 -20.75 12.63
C THR A 169 -10.50 -20.18 11.85
N PHE A 170 -11.03 -19.04 12.28
CA PHE A 170 -12.15 -18.36 11.61
C PHE A 170 -11.67 -17.40 10.52
N LEU A 171 -10.44 -16.92 10.65
CA LEU A 171 -9.81 -15.98 9.72
C LEU A 171 -9.64 -16.59 8.32
N LEU A 172 -9.19 -17.84 8.22
CA LEU A 172 -9.06 -18.52 6.93
C LEU A 172 -10.42 -18.80 6.26
N GLN A 173 -11.46 -19.09 7.04
CA GLN A 173 -12.82 -19.24 6.52
C GLN A 173 -13.38 -17.90 6.04
N LEU A 174 -13.15 -16.83 6.81
CA LEU A 174 -13.52 -15.47 6.45
C LEU A 174 -12.95 -15.09 5.08
N ILE A 175 -11.67 -15.39 4.85
CA ILE A 175 -11.00 -15.08 3.58
C ILE A 175 -11.60 -15.89 2.43
N ASP A 176 -11.87 -17.19 2.63
CA ASP A 176 -12.50 -18.01 1.59
C ASP A 176 -13.89 -17.48 1.21
N GLU A 177 -14.69 -17.05 2.17
CA GLU A 177 -16.01 -16.45 1.94
C GLU A 177 -15.90 -15.06 1.28
N ALA A 178 -14.94 -14.24 1.70
CA ALA A 178 -14.66 -12.94 1.08
C ALA A 178 -14.24 -13.09 -0.40
N LEU A 179 -13.39 -14.07 -0.71
CA LEU A 179 -12.94 -14.36 -2.08
C LEU A 179 -14.07 -14.85 -2.98
N LYS A 180 -14.99 -15.69 -2.46
CA LYS A 180 -16.18 -16.10 -3.22
C LYS A 180 -17.10 -14.92 -3.56
N GLY A 181 -17.15 -13.90 -2.69
CA GLY A 181 -17.98 -12.71 -2.85
C GLY A 181 -17.35 -11.54 -3.61
N CYS A 182 -16.04 -11.56 -3.92
CA CYS A 182 -15.34 -10.38 -4.45
C CYS A 182 -15.59 -10.11 -5.95
N GLY A 183 -16.27 -11.01 -6.66
CA GLY A 183 -16.52 -10.88 -8.09
C GLY A 183 -15.21 -10.78 -8.88
N LYS A 184 -15.08 -9.72 -9.71
CA LYS A 184 -13.89 -9.47 -10.53
C LYS A 184 -12.81 -8.61 -9.86
N ASN A 185 -13.08 -8.01 -8.70
CA ASN A 185 -12.16 -7.09 -8.04
C ASN A 185 -11.70 -7.64 -6.69
N ILE A 186 -10.46 -8.12 -6.64
CA ILE A 186 -9.86 -8.73 -5.46
C ILE A 186 -9.12 -7.72 -4.56
N VAL A 187 -8.90 -6.49 -5.03
CA VAL A 187 -8.13 -5.46 -4.32
C VAL A 187 -8.66 -5.21 -2.89
N PRO A 188 -9.98 -5.10 -2.64
CA PRO A 188 -10.50 -4.93 -1.29
C PRO A 188 -10.14 -6.09 -0.36
N VAL A 189 -10.11 -7.33 -0.85
CA VAL A 189 -9.77 -8.51 -0.04
C VAL A 189 -8.28 -8.52 0.31
N ILE A 190 -7.41 -8.14 -0.63
CA ILE A 190 -5.97 -8.01 -0.39
C ILE A 190 -5.69 -6.92 0.65
N ASP A 191 -6.31 -5.74 0.48
CA ASP A 191 -6.17 -4.61 1.41
C ASP A 191 -6.71 -4.97 2.80
N PHE A 192 -7.84 -5.67 2.87
CA PHE A 192 -8.40 -6.19 4.11
C PHE A 192 -7.41 -7.09 4.88
N CYS A 193 -6.74 -8.02 4.17
CA CYS A 193 -5.78 -8.94 4.79
C CYS A 193 -4.54 -8.24 5.35
N SER A 194 -4.21 -7.01 4.90
CA SER A 194 -3.09 -6.25 5.47
C SER A 194 -3.27 -5.91 6.96
N ALA A 195 -4.50 -5.90 7.46
CA ALA A 195 -4.84 -5.60 8.85
C ALA A 195 -4.68 -6.78 9.81
N ILE A 196 -4.42 -8.00 9.31
CA ILE A 196 -4.22 -9.21 10.13
C ILE A 196 -2.93 -9.04 10.95
N PRO A 197 -2.98 -8.97 12.29
CA PRO A 197 -1.80 -8.64 13.10
C PRO A 197 -0.78 -9.77 13.16
N ASP A 198 -1.24 -11.02 13.20
CA ASP A 198 -0.37 -12.20 13.19
C ASP A 198 0.22 -12.40 11.78
N LEU A 199 1.55 -12.51 11.73
CA LEU A 199 2.28 -12.57 10.46
C LEU A 199 2.13 -13.93 9.79
N ASP A 200 2.07 -15.03 10.55
CA ASP A 200 1.88 -16.37 9.98
C ASP A 200 0.48 -16.47 9.35
N ASP A 201 -0.55 -15.98 10.05
CA ASP A 201 -1.92 -15.92 9.53
C ASP A 201 -2.02 -15.03 8.28
N ARG A 202 -1.31 -13.91 8.26
CA ARG A 202 -1.28 -13.01 7.09
C ARG A 202 -0.59 -13.67 5.89
N VAL A 203 0.51 -14.41 6.08
CA VAL A 203 1.12 -15.18 4.98
C VAL A 203 0.15 -16.24 4.47
N ALA A 204 -0.53 -16.98 5.36
CA ALA A 204 -1.51 -17.99 4.98
C ALA A 204 -2.70 -17.38 4.21
N ALA A 205 -3.13 -16.18 4.60
CA ALA A 205 -4.14 -15.41 3.88
C ALA A 205 -3.70 -15.09 2.45
N TYR A 206 -2.51 -14.50 2.26
CA TYR A 206 -2.00 -14.19 0.93
C TYR A 206 -1.80 -15.43 0.06
N GLN A 207 -1.44 -16.57 0.65
CA GLN A 207 -1.38 -17.85 -0.06
C GLN A 207 -2.74 -18.27 -0.63
N LYS A 208 -3.80 -18.20 0.18
CA LYS A 208 -5.16 -18.48 -0.29
C LYS A 208 -5.58 -17.56 -1.44
N ILE A 209 -5.26 -16.27 -1.33
CA ILE A 209 -5.55 -15.29 -2.37
C ILE A 209 -4.82 -15.66 -3.67
N HIS A 210 -3.53 -15.98 -3.63
CA HIS A 210 -2.80 -16.39 -4.84
C HIS A 210 -3.38 -17.67 -5.46
N THR A 211 -3.72 -18.68 -4.65
CA THR A 211 -4.36 -19.90 -5.16
C THR A 211 -5.68 -19.57 -5.85
N PHE A 212 -6.48 -18.68 -5.26
CA PHE A 212 -7.73 -18.22 -5.85
C PHE A 212 -7.49 -17.50 -7.19
N ILE A 213 -6.55 -16.55 -7.25
CA ILE A 213 -6.17 -15.84 -8.49
C ILE A 213 -5.75 -16.85 -9.57
N GLY A 214 -4.92 -17.83 -9.24
CA GLY A 214 -4.47 -18.85 -10.19
C GLY A 214 -5.59 -19.75 -10.74
N SER A 215 -6.67 -19.93 -9.97
CA SER A 215 -7.81 -20.79 -10.34
C SER A 215 -8.93 -20.03 -11.06
N ASN A 216 -9.01 -18.71 -10.89
CA ASN A 216 -10.12 -17.89 -11.39
C ASN A 216 -9.73 -17.09 -12.63
N LYS A 217 -10.11 -17.60 -13.81
CA LYS A 217 -9.84 -16.98 -15.12
C LYS A 217 -10.57 -15.65 -15.36
N GLN A 218 -11.52 -15.26 -14.50
CA GLN A 218 -12.25 -14.00 -14.64
C GLN A 218 -11.55 -12.82 -13.95
N LEU A 219 -10.52 -13.09 -13.14
CA LEU A 219 -9.71 -12.05 -12.54
C LEU A 219 -8.69 -11.53 -13.54
N ASN A 220 -8.49 -10.22 -13.52
CA ASN A 220 -7.52 -9.54 -14.36
C ASN A 220 -6.09 -9.83 -13.88
N ASP A 221 -5.13 -9.73 -14.79
CA ASP A 221 -3.71 -9.97 -14.52
C ASP A 221 -3.12 -9.02 -13.45
N ASP A 222 -3.69 -7.81 -13.33
CA ASP A 222 -3.34 -6.83 -12.29
C ASP A 222 -3.54 -7.36 -10.86
N SER A 223 -4.42 -8.35 -10.66
CA SER A 223 -4.66 -8.99 -9.37
C SER A 223 -3.39 -9.64 -8.81
N VAL A 224 -2.56 -10.24 -9.68
CA VAL A 224 -1.26 -10.84 -9.31
C VAL A 224 -0.31 -9.75 -8.82
N ILE A 225 -0.31 -8.62 -9.51
CA ILE A 225 0.59 -7.50 -9.27
C ILE A 225 0.26 -6.81 -7.94
N VAL A 226 -1.03 -6.57 -7.68
CA VAL A 226 -1.50 -5.98 -6.42
C VAL A 226 -1.21 -6.91 -5.25
N LEU A 227 -1.40 -8.23 -5.41
CA LEU A 227 -1.04 -9.20 -4.38
C LEU A 227 0.46 -9.18 -4.08
N GLU A 228 1.29 -9.19 -5.12
CA GLU A 228 2.74 -9.11 -4.95
C GLU A 228 3.15 -7.84 -4.19
N ALA A 229 2.55 -6.68 -4.52
CA ALA A 229 2.80 -5.43 -3.81
C ALA A 229 2.48 -5.53 -2.32
N ALA A 230 1.34 -6.14 -1.96
CA ALA A 230 0.95 -6.34 -0.57
C ALA A 230 1.92 -7.28 0.18
N VAL A 231 2.38 -8.33 -0.50
CA VAL A 231 3.38 -9.27 0.04
C VAL A 231 4.74 -8.58 0.23
N PHE A 232 5.16 -7.70 -0.69
CA PHE A 232 6.38 -6.91 -0.52
C PHE A 232 6.29 -5.93 0.65
N LYS A 233 5.17 -5.21 0.78
CA LYS A 233 4.92 -4.31 1.93
C LYS A 233 4.99 -5.06 3.26
N MET A 234 4.41 -6.26 3.31
CA MET A 234 4.52 -7.14 4.47
C MET A 234 5.97 -7.51 4.74
N LYS A 235 6.73 -7.94 3.72
CA LYS A 235 8.14 -8.32 3.86
C LYS A 235 9.00 -7.14 4.36
N ALA A 236 8.78 -5.93 3.87
CA ALA A 236 9.48 -4.73 4.30
C ALA A 236 9.20 -4.38 5.77
N ALA A 237 8.00 -4.71 6.27
CA ALA A 237 7.66 -4.51 7.68
C ALA A 237 8.25 -5.57 8.63
N LEU A 238 8.87 -6.65 8.10
CA LEU A 238 9.51 -7.68 8.92
C LEU A 238 10.85 -7.17 9.49
N LYS A 239 10.87 -6.94 10.80
CA LYS A 239 12.09 -6.70 11.58
C LYS A 239 12.73 -8.00 12.05
N SER A 240 14.00 -7.96 12.47
CA SER A 240 14.74 -9.14 12.95
C SER A 240 14.08 -9.84 14.15
N ASP A 241 13.33 -9.09 14.95
CA ASP A 241 12.56 -9.54 16.12
C ASP A 241 11.08 -9.86 15.81
N SER A 242 10.67 -9.78 14.54
CA SER A 242 9.29 -10.08 14.14
C SER A 242 8.95 -11.55 14.41
N ARG A 243 7.82 -11.77 15.09
CA ARG A 243 7.28 -13.08 15.43
C ARG A 243 6.63 -13.72 14.20
N ILE A 244 7.47 -14.30 13.33
CA ILE A 244 7.08 -15.11 12.18
C ILE A 244 7.88 -16.41 12.24
N THR A 245 7.25 -17.54 12.00
CA THR A 245 7.96 -18.83 11.99
C THR A 245 8.88 -18.93 10.77
N GLU A 246 9.98 -19.68 10.91
CA GLU A 246 10.93 -19.87 9.81
C GLU A 246 10.30 -20.59 8.61
N GLU A 247 9.39 -21.54 8.86
CA GLU A 247 8.59 -22.20 7.84
C GLU A 247 7.75 -21.18 7.04
N MET A 248 7.05 -20.28 7.72
CA MET A 248 6.22 -19.26 7.07
C MET A 248 7.07 -18.20 6.36
N ARG A 249 8.26 -17.89 6.87
CA ARG A 249 9.24 -17.02 6.19
C ARG A 249 9.75 -17.65 4.89
N ASN A 250 10.05 -18.94 4.88
CA ASN A 250 10.48 -19.67 3.68
C ASN A 250 9.35 -19.72 2.64
N LYS A 251 8.14 -20.06 3.09
CA LYS A 251 6.93 -20.04 2.26
C LYS A 251 6.64 -18.66 1.66
N LEU A 252 6.80 -17.59 2.44
CA LEU A 252 6.66 -16.21 1.97
C LEU A 252 7.64 -15.89 0.84
N ASN A 253 8.93 -16.23 1.02
CA ASN A 253 9.95 -15.98 0.00
C ASN A 253 9.72 -16.80 -1.28
N GLU A 254 9.35 -18.08 -1.17
CA GLU A 254 8.97 -18.89 -2.33
C GLU A 254 7.79 -18.26 -3.08
N HIS A 255 6.82 -17.76 -2.34
CA HIS A 255 5.62 -17.13 -2.89
C HIS A 255 5.93 -15.85 -3.66
N ILE A 256 6.79 -14.99 -3.09
CA ILE A 256 7.30 -13.79 -3.76
C ILE A 256 7.94 -14.17 -5.09
N GLY A 257 8.82 -15.20 -5.11
CA GLY A 257 9.46 -15.66 -6.34
C GLY A 257 8.47 -16.03 -7.45
N LYS A 258 7.40 -16.76 -7.10
CA LYS A 258 6.33 -17.14 -8.04
C LYS A 258 5.54 -15.93 -8.56
N LEU A 259 5.18 -15.01 -7.67
CA LEU A 259 4.46 -13.78 -8.03
C LEU A 259 5.33 -12.89 -8.93
N SER A 260 6.59 -12.66 -8.57
CA SER A 260 7.54 -11.87 -9.36
C SER A 260 7.76 -12.40 -10.76
N GLY A 261 7.80 -13.74 -10.92
CA GLY A 261 7.88 -14.37 -12.24
C GLY A 261 6.69 -13.99 -13.13
N LYS A 262 5.46 -14.05 -12.59
CA LYS A 262 4.24 -13.68 -13.31
C LYS A 262 4.17 -12.18 -13.58
N THR A 263 4.48 -11.34 -12.60
CA THR A 263 4.49 -9.88 -12.75
C THR A 263 5.40 -9.42 -13.89
N LYS A 264 6.59 -10.03 -14.02
CA LYS A 264 7.50 -9.70 -15.13
C LYS A 264 6.86 -9.98 -16.49
N THR A 265 6.20 -11.12 -16.66
CA THR A 265 5.48 -11.47 -17.89
C THR A 265 4.32 -10.52 -18.18
N ILE A 266 3.60 -10.11 -17.14
CA ILE A 266 2.49 -9.14 -17.28
C ILE A 266 3.04 -7.77 -17.70
N PHE A 267 4.13 -7.30 -17.10
CA PHE A 267 4.79 -6.06 -17.52
C PHE A 267 5.23 -6.13 -18.99
N ASP A 268 5.79 -7.24 -19.45
CA ASP A 268 6.13 -7.41 -20.87
C ASP A 268 4.90 -7.29 -21.78
N THR A 269 3.78 -7.90 -21.37
CA THR A 269 2.50 -7.80 -22.10
C THR A 269 1.95 -6.38 -22.13
N TRP A 270 2.00 -5.68 -20.99
CA TRP A 270 1.57 -4.28 -20.89
C TRP A 270 2.37 -3.38 -21.81
N LEU A 271 3.69 -3.56 -21.88
CA LEU A 271 4.57 -2.72 -22.67
C LEU A 271 4.37 -2.93 -24.18
N LEU A 272 4.11 -4.17 -24.61
CA LEU A 272 3.73 -4.47 -26.00
C LEU A 272 2.40 -3.84 -26.41
N ARG A 273 1.50 -3.58 -25.45
CA ARG A 273 0.14 -3.07 -25.68
C ARG A 273 -0.11 -1.68 -25.11
N MET A 274 0.93 -0.95 -24.74
CA MET A 274 0.83 0.35 -24.04
C MET A 274 0.09 1.44 -24.86
N ASN A 275 -0.06 1.24 -26.17
CA ASN A 275 -0.77 2.15 -27.07
C ASN A 275 -2.30 1.95 -27.07
N SER A 276 -2.83 0.89 -26.45
CA SER A 276 -4.28 0.61 -26.36
C SER A 276 -4.90 1.27 -25.11
N SER A 277 -6.05 1.94 -25.28
CA SER A 277 -6.80 2.60 -24.20
C SER A 277 -7.15 1.66 -23.05
N ASP A 278 -7.61 0.45 -23.36
CA ASP A 278 -8.06 -0.54 -22.36
C ASP A 278 -6.87 -1.02 -21.50
N ASN A 279 -5.71 -1.19 -22.15
CA ASN A 279 -4.47 -1.52 -21.46
C ASN A 279 -4.00 -0.34 -20.58
N GLN A 280 -4.11 0.91 -21.05
CA GLN A 280 -3.74 2.09 -20.27
C GLN A 280 -4.57 2.24 -18.98
N GLN A 281 -5.88 1.97 -19.04
CA GLN A 281 -6.74 1.97 -17.84
C GLN A 281 -6.30 0.90 -16.83
N THR A 282 -6.02 -0.31 -17.31
CA THR A 282 -5.54 -1.43 -16.47
C THR A 282 -4.20 -1.10 -15.82
N VAL A 283 -3.23 -0.60 -16.62
CA VAL A 283 -1.91 -0.19 -16.13
C VAL A 283 -2.05 0.91 -15.09
N LYS A 284 -2.86 1.94 -15.34
CA LYS A 284 -3.05 3.06 -14.41
C LYS A 284 -3.59 2.58 -13.06
N ALA A 285 -4.62 1.73 -13.06
CA ALA A 285 -5.19 1.19 -11.83
C ALA A 285 -4.14 0.43 -11.02
N ALA A 286 -3.26 -0.34 -11.68
CA ALA A 286 -2.21 -1.08 -10.99
C ALA A 286 -1.03 -0.20 -10.52
N LEU A 287 -0.65 0.85 -11.27
CA LEU A 287 0.42 1.78 -10.89
C LEU A 287 0.19 2.40 -9.51
N ASP A 288 -1.06 2.66 -9.14
CA ASP A 288 -1.41 3.22 -7.83
C ASP A 288 -1.13 2.26 -6.65
N HIS A 289 -0.83 0.99 -6.94
CA HIS A 289 -0.60 -0.06 -5.93
C HIS A 289 0.80 -0.65 -5.93
N LEU A 290 1.56 -0.53 -7.03
CA LEU A 290 2.90 -1.15 -7.16
C LEU A 290 3.82 -0.76 -6.00
N TYR A 291 4.63 -1.70 -5.53
CA TYR A 291 5.71 -1.43 -4.57
C TYR A 291 6.99 -0.93 -5.28
N VAL A 292 7.96 -0.43 -4.50
CA VAL A 292 9.21 0.18 -5.02
C VAL A 292 9.96 -0.73 -5.99
N ASP A 293 10.11 -2.02 -5.67
CA ASP A 293 10.84 -2.98 -6.52
C ASP A 293 10.10 -3.28 -7.83
N GLN A 294 8.78 -3.28 -7.79
CA GLN A 294 7.95 -3.46 -8.99
C GLN A 294 8.02 -2.22 -9.88
N MET A 295 7.95 -1.02 -9.31
CA MET A 295 8.13 0.25 -10.04
C MET A 295 9.51 0.32 -10.69
N LYS A 296 10.56 -0.05 -9.95
CA LYS A 296 11.93 -0.16 -10.47
C LYS A 296 12.01 -1.12 -11.66
N SER A 297 11.48 -2.34 -11.51
CA SER A 297 11.46 -3.36 -12.56
C SER A 297 10.70 -2.90 -13.81
N LEU A 298 9.55 -2.24 -13.63
CA LEU A 298 8.79 -1.67 -14.74
C LEU A 298 9.56 -0.54 -15.43
N GLY A 299 10.15 0.39 -14.67
CA GLY A 299 11.00 1.47 -15.18
C GLY A 299 12.20 0.94 -15.98
N GLN A 300 12.87 -0.10 -15.49
CA GLN A 300 13.94 -0.79 -16.22
C GLN A 300 13.48 -1.34 -17.57
N LYS A 301 12.32 -2.00 -17.60
CA LYS A 301 11.77 -2.54 -18.85
C LYS A 301 11.39 -1.43 -19.83
N VAL A 302 10.73 -0.36 -19.37
CA VAL A 302 10.40 0.83 -20.18
C VAL A 302 11.68 1.45 -20.76
N ALA A 303 12.71 1.63 -19.93
CA ALA A 303 13.99 2.20 -20.34
C ALA A 303 14.71 1.32 -21.38
N ASN A 304 14.66 0.00 -21.22
CA ASN A 304 15.29 -0.96 -22.15
C ASN A 304 14.58 -1.02 -23.51
N ILE A 305 13.25 -0.85 -23.54
CA ILE A 305 12.51 -0.74 -24.80
C ILE A 305 12.92 0.53 -25.53
N GLY A 306 13.01 1.66 -24.81
CA GLY A 306 13.51 2.94 -25.33
C GLY A 306 12.66 3.57 -26.44
N GLU A 307 11.57 2.93 -26.86
CA GLU A 307 10.64 3.41 -27.87
C GLU A 307 9.86 4.63 -27.35
N TYR A 308 9.87 5.71 -28.14
CA TYR A 308 9.37 7.02 -27.71
C TYR A 308 7.92 6.98 -27.21
N TYR A 309 7.00 6.33 -27.92
CA TYR A 309 5.59 6.29 -27.53
C TYR A 309 5.32 5.38 -26.34
N CYS A 310 6.07 4.28 -26.19
CA CYS A 310 6.04 3.44 -25.00
C CYS A 310 6.44 4.25 -23.76
N VAL A 311 7.57 4.98 -23.82
CA VAL A 311 8.05 5.86 -22.75
C VAL A 311 7.02 6.98 -22.49
N ARG A 312 6.52 7.65 -23.54
CA ARG A 312 5.53 8.73 -23.42
C ARG A 312 4.26 8.22 -22.74
N ASN A 313 3.69 7.11 -23.18
CA ASN A 313 2.46 6.56 -22.62
C ASN A 313 2.65 6.06 -21.19
N PHE A 314 3.80 5.45 -20.87
CA PHE A 314 4.11 5.12 -19.47
C PHE A 314 4.13 6.38 -18.59
N LEU A 315 4.82 7.43 -19.02
CA LEU A 315 4.91 8.69 -18.28
C LEU A 315 3.54 9.36 -18.10
N LYS A 316 2.63 9.32 -19.10
CA LYS A 316 1.23 9.78 -18.97
C LYS A 316 0.56 9.19 -17.74
N LEU A 317 0.72 7.88 -17.56
CA LEU A 317 0.07 7.16 -16.46
C LEU A 317 0.81 7.36 -15.13
N ALA A 318 2.13 7.49 -15.16
CA ALA A 318 2.95 7.68 -13.96
C ALA A 318 2.76 9.07 -13.32
N VAL A 319 2.73 10.15 -14.10
CA VAL A 319 2.61 11.52 -13.55
C VAL A 319 1.27 11.75 -12.85
N VAL A 320 0.19 11.11 -13.32
CA VAL A 320 -1.13 11.15 -12.68
C VAL A 320 -1.34 10.05 -11.62
N SER A 321 -0.34 9.21 -11.35
CA SER A 321 -0.39 8.26 -10.25
C SER A 321 -0.05 8.95 -8.93
N ASN A 322 -0.82 8.65 -7.89
CA ASN A 322 -0.62 9.15 -6.53
C ASN A 322 0.44 8.34 -5.76
N ASN A 323 1.04 7.33 -6.39
CA ASN A 323 2.00 6.45 -5.75
C ASN A 323 3.42 7.00 -5.86
N TYR A 324 4.02 7.43 -4.74
CA TYR A 324 5.39 7.97 -4.69
C TYR A 324 6.47 6.94 -5.08
N TYR A 325 6.18 5.64 -5.06
CA TYR A 325 7.10 4.62 -5.53
C TYR A 325 7.44 4.74 -7.03
N LYS A 326 6.70 5.55 -7.80
CA LYS A 326 7.07 5.94 -9.18
C LYS A 326 8.46 6.57 -9.28
N LEU A 327 8.99 7.15 -8.21
CA LEU A 327 10.37 7.63 -8.12
C LEU A 327 11.40 6.55 -8.49
N ALA A 328 11.14 5.28 -8.15
CA ALA A 328 12.03 4.19 -8.51
C ALA A 328 12.06 3.93 -10.02
N ALA A 329 10.93 4.09 -10.71
CA ALA A 329 10.89 4.02 -12.17
C ALA A 329 11.58 5.22 -12.82
N TYR A 330 11.39 6.42 -12.27
CA TYR A 330 12.04 7.65 -12.73
C TYR A 330 13.55 7.58 -12.62
N LYS A 331 14.07 7.04 -11.51
CA LYS A 331 15.50 6.79 -11.32
C LYS A 331 16.06 5.93 -12.44
N GLU A 332 15.40 4.83 -12.80
CA GLU A 332 15.86 3.92 -13.84
C GLU A 332 15.87 4.60 -15.23
N LEU A 333 14.84 5.39 -15.55
CA LEU A 333 14.80 6.18 -16.79
C LEU A 333 15.92 7.23 -16.85
N ALA A 334 16.20 7.91 -15.73
CA ALA A 334 17.29 8.88 -15.62
C ALA A 334 18.68 8.21 -15.71
N GLN A 335 18.89 7.09 -15.02
CA GLN A 335 20.13 6.30 -15.06
C GLN A 335 20.44 5.81 -16.48
N LYS A 336 19.40 5.39 -17.22
CA LYS A 336 19.51 4.96 -18.63
C LYS A 336 19.54 6.12 -19.62
N ARG A 337 19.48 7.38 -19.15
CA ARG A 337 19.52 8.59 -19.97
C ARG A 337 18.43 8.61 -21.05
N VAL A 338 17.20 8.19 -20.70
CA VAL A 338 16.06 8.25 -21.62
C VAL A 338 15.63 9.71 -21.79
N LEU A 339 16.22 10.40 -22.77
CA LEU A 339 16.18 11.87 -22.91
C LEU A 339 14.75 12.45 -22.95
N SER A 340 13.83 11.76 -23.61
CA SER A 340 12.42 12.16 -23.75
C SER A 340 11.63 12.13 -22.44
N ALA A 341 12.17 11.51 -21.38
CA ALA A 341 11.52 11.40 -20.07
C ALA A 341 11.96 12.48 -19.07
N LEU A 342 13.18 13.01 -19.21
CA LEU A 342 13.89 13.68 -18.12
C LEU A 342 13.20 14.97 -17.66
N ALA A 343 12.70 15.78 -18.59
CA ALA A 343 12.02 17.01 -18.24
C ALA A 343 10.69 16.74 -17.53
N THR A 344 9.87 15.80 -18.04
CA THR A 344 8.63 15.37 -17.37
C THR A 344 8.90 14.87 -15.96
N ILE A 345 9.92 14.03 -15.78
CA ILE A 345 10.34 13.51 -14.48
C ILE A 345 10.69 14.67 -13.53
N MET A 346 11.53 15.60 -13.98
CA MET A 346 11.93 16.76 -13.18
C MET A 346 10.71 17.57 -12.72
N PHE A 347 9.82 17.94 -13.65
CA PHE A 347 8.65 18.74 -13.31
C PHE A 347 7.68 17.99 -12.39
N ASP A 348 7.41 16.71 -12.60
CA ASP A 348 6.54 15.94 -11.70
C ASP A 348 7.14 15.86 -10.29
N MET A 349 8.45 15.62 -10.18
CA MET A 349 9.14 15.54 -8.90
C MET A 349 9.20 16.88 -8.14
N ILE A 350 9.33 18.02 -8.83
CA ILE A 350 9.29 19.35 -8.17
C ILE A 350 7.97 19.59 -7.44
N HIS A 351 6.88 18.98 -7.92
CA HIS A 351 5.55 19.09 -7.30
C HIS A 351 5.30 18.06 -6.19
N MET A 352 6.23 17.10 -5.97
CA MET A 352 6.13 16.16 -4.86
C MET A 352 6.60 16.80 -3.56
N GLN A 353 5.81 16.67 -2.49
CA GLN A 353 6.21 17.19 -1.20
C GLN A 353 7.21 16.24 -0.54
N GLN A 354 8.45 16.70 -0.32
CA GLN A 354 9.48 15.88 0.34
C GLN A 354 9.07 15.43 1.76
N SER A 355 8.22 16.20 2.45
CA SER A 355 7.65 15.82 3.75
C SER A 355 6.81 14.54 3.68
N GLU A 356 6.06 14.34 2.60
CA GLU A 356 5.23 13.16 2.40
C GLU A 356 6.10 11.92 2.14
N LEU A 357 7.20 12.08 1.39
CA LEU A 357 8.17 10.99 1.14
C LEU A 357 8.79 10.46 2.44
N LYS A 358 9.11 11.36 3.38
CA LYS A 358 9.69 11.02 4.69
C LYS A 358 8.70 10.34 5.64
N GLN A 359 7.40 10.45 5.36
CA GLN A 359 6.33 9.85 6.18
C GLN A 359 5.91 8.47 5.68
N ASP A 360 6.52 7.95 4.61
CA ASP A 360 6.22 6.60 4.13
C ASP A 360 6.48 5.56 5.22
N GLN A 361 5.51 4.68 5.45
CA GLN A 361 5.55 3.72 6.54
C GLN A 361 6.53 2.56 6.29
N HIS A 362 6.91 2.33 5.03
CA HIS A 362 7.72 1.19 4.62
C HIS A 362 9.16 1.61 4.29
N LEU A 363 9.36 2.80 3.71
CA LEU A 363 10.62 3.27 3.14
C LEU A 363 10.93 4.76 3.45
N PRO A 364 10.86 5.23 4.71
CA PRO A 364 10.97 6.66 5.05
C PRO A 364 12.34 7.27 4.73
N GLU A 365 13.41 6.47 4.72
CA GLU A 365 14.78 6.91 4.39
C GLU A 365 15.14 6.69 2.92
N GLU A 366 14.57 5.65 2.29
CA GLU A 366 14.94 5.26 0.94
C GLU A 366 14.30 6.15 -0.13
N LEU A 367 13.03 6.56 0.05
CA LEU A 367 12.37 7.42 -0.96
C LEU A 367 13.01 8.80 -1.11
N PRO A 368 13.35 9.54 -0.02
CA PRO A 368 14.09 10.79 -0.15
C PRO A 368 15.45 10.60 -0.85
N LYS A 369 16.15 9.50 -0.56
CA LYS A 369 17.41 9.17 -1.23
C LYS A 369 17.23 8.92 -2.72
N ILE A 370 16.21 8.13 -3.11
CA ILE A 370 15.88 7.91 -4.53
C ILE A 370 15.53 9.24 -5.21
N PHE A 371 14.80 10.12 -4.53
CA PHE A 371 14.45 11.45 -5.04
C PHE A 371 15.70 12.28 -5.36
N ASP A 372 16.61 12.42 -4.38
CA ASP A 372 17.82 13.24 -4.53
C ASP A 372 18.74 12.63 -5.61
N GLU A 373 18.97 11.31 -5.57
CA GLU A 373 19.76 10.61 -6.59
C GLU A 373 19.17 10.77 -8.00
N THR A 374 17.84 10.75 -8.14
CA THR A 374 17.19 10.94 -9.45
C THR A 374 17.38 12.36 -9.95
N MET A 375 17.27 13.37 -9.08
CA MET A 375 17.54 14.76 -9.43
C MET A 375 19.01 14.99 -9.81
N ASP A 376 19.93 14.32 -9.14
CA ASP A 376 21.37 14.39 -9.43
C ASP A 376 21.75 13.73 -10.75
N LEU A 377 20.94 12.80 -11.25
CA LEU A 377 21.14 12.18 -12.56
C LEU A 377 20.65 13.05 -13.73
N LEU A 378 19.94 14.15 -13.49
CA LEU A 378 19.47 15.04 -14.54
C LEU A 378 20.63 15.81 -15.22
N PRO A 379 20.51 16.16 -16.51
CA PRO A 379 21.49 17.01 -17.20
C PRO A 379 21.54 18.43 -16.59
N PRO A 380 22.68 19.13 -16.69
CA PRO A 380 22.85 20.47 -16.10
C PRO A 380 21.77 21.48 -16.53
N ALA A 381 21.32 21.46 -17.78
CA ALA A 381 20.30 22.35 -18.31
C ALA A 381 19.00 22.24 -17.50
N LEU A 382 18.55 21.01 -17.22
CA LEU A 382 17.35 20.78 -16.40
C LEU A 382 17.59 21.19 -14.93
N LYS A 383 18.78 20.91 -14.37
CA LYS A 383 19.12 21.33 -13.00
C LYS A 383 19.10 22.86 -12.85
N THR A 384 19.60 23.59 -13.83
CA THR A 384 19.57 25.05 -13.88
C THR A 384 18.13 25.55 -13.93
N ILE A 385 17.34 25.06 -14.89
CA ILE A 385 15.94 25.46 -15.09
C ILE A 385 15.08 25.15 -13.86
N ARG A 386 15.32 24.04 -13.15
CA ARG A 386 14.60 23.69 -11.91
C ARG A 386 14.55 24.84 -10.91
N SER A 387 15.61 25.66 -10.82
CA SER A 387 15.68 26.78 -9.86
C SER A 387 14.93 28.04 -10.32
N CYS A 388 14.61 28.14 -11.61
CA CYS A 388 14.17 29.37 -12.26
C CYS A 388 13.10 29.16 -13.35
N TYR A 389 12.39 28.04 -13.34
CA TYR A 389 11.38 27.71 -14.37
C TYR A 389 10.25 28.75 -14.48
N SER A 390 10.10 29.64 -13.50
CA SER A 390 9.20 30.80 -13.56
C SER A 390 9.72 31.99 -14.37
N HIS A 391 11.00 31.97 -14.74
CA HIS A 391 11.77 33.09 -15.27
C HIS A 391 12.93 32.57 -16.14
N VAL A 392 12.62 32.12 -17.36
CA VAL A 392 13.61 31.59 -18.31
C VAL A 392 13.71 32.42 -19.57
N TYR A 393 14.93 32.58 -20.08
CA TYR A 393 15.19 32.99 -21.47
C TYR A 393 15.50 31.75 -22.30
N ILE A 394 15.08 31.75 -23.58
CA ILE A 394 15.29 30.63 -24.50
C ILE A 394 16.16 31.13 -25.66
N HIS A 395 17.32 30.51 -25.82
CA HIS A 395 18.35 30.91 -26.78
C HIS A 395 18.62 29.82 -27.81
N ASN A 396 18.86 30.22 -29.04
CA ASN A 396 19.42 29.37 -30.08
C ASN A 396 20.95 29.57 -30.09
N PRO A 397 21.75 28.58 -29.67
CA PRO A 397 23.20 28.73 -29.56
C PRO A 397 23.90 28.90 -30.91
N MET A 398 23.30 28.43 -32.00
CA MET A 398 23.91 28.51 -33.34
C MET A 398 23.91 29.93 -33.91
N GLN A 399 22.81 30.67 -33.72
CA GLN A 399 22.69 32.04 -34.21
C GLN A 399 23.00 33.10 -33.14
N ASN A 400 23.20 32.69 -31.89
CA ASN A 400 23.35 33.59 -30.75
C ASN A 400 22.16 34.56 -30.61
N GLU A 401 20.95 34.03 -30.82
CA GLU A 401 19.70 34.77 -30.74
C GLU A 401 18.77 34.14 -29.70
N CYS A 402 17.81 34.92 -29.20
CA CYS A 402 16.81 34.45 -28.25
C CYS A 402 15.39 34.64 -28.79
N ILE A 403 14.46 33.88 -28.23
CA ILE A 403 13.04 33.99 -28.57
C ILE A 403 12.48 35.32 -28.07
N VAL A 404 11.81 36.04 -28.97
CA VAL A 404 11.10 37.30 -28.70
C VAL A 404 9.63 37.14 -29.08
N ALA A 405 8.75 37.21 -28.09
CA ALA A 405 7.31 37.33 -28.30
C ALA A 405 7.00 38.79 -28.64
N THR A 406 6.48 39.03 -29.84
CA THR A 406 6.16 40.38 -30.33
C THR A 406 4.68 40.69 -30.13
N ASN A 407 4.31 41.97 -30.26
CA ASN A 407 2.90 42.37 -30.39
C ASN A 407 2.47 42.52 -31.86
N ASP A 408 3.37 42.22 -32.80
CA ASP A 408 3.06 42.27 -34.22
C ASP A 408 2.11 41.14 -34.57
N LYS A 409 1.09 41.45 -35.35
CA LYS A 409 0.04 40.51 -35.72
C LYS A 409 0.26 40.04 -37.15
N ASP A 410 0.21 38.73 -37.34
CA ASP A 410 0.17 38.10 -38.66
C ASP A 410 -1.16 37.37 -38.84
N VAL A 411 -1.59 37.27 -40.08
CA VAL A 411 -2.86 36.65 -40.47
C VAL A 411 -2.64 35.16 -40.75
N VAL A 412 -3.52 34.32 -40.21
CA VAL A 412 -3.57 32.89 -40.53
C VAL A 412 -4.56 32.65 -41.65
N ASN A 413 -4.11 32.01 -42.71
CA ASN A 413 -4.95 31.64 -43.85
C ASN A 413 -5.19 30.13 -43.88
N HIS A 414 -6.41 29.75 -44.27
CA HIS A 414 -6.77 28.40 -44.68
C HIS A 414 -6.18 28.09 -46.06
N ALA A 415 -6.09 26.80 -46.42
CA ALA A 415 -5.52 26.36 -47.70
C ALA A 415 -6.24 26.91 -48.94
N ASN A 416 -7.51 27.32 -48.78
CA ASN A 416 -8.30 27.97 -49.84
C ASN A 416 -8.13 29.51 -49.88
N GLY A 417 -7.20 30.07 -49.11
CA GLY A 417 -6.92 31.51 -49.02
C GLY A 417 -7.85 32.30 -48.11
N SER A 418 -8.81 31.66 -47.43
CA SER A 418 -9.67 32.37 -46.47
C SER A 418 -8.95 32.64 -45.15
N VAL A 419 -9.12 33.84 -44.60
CA VAL A 419 -8.58 34.19 -43.27
C VAL A 419 -9.29 33.40 -42.18
N LEU A 420 -8.52 32.69 -41.35
CA LEU A 420 -8.98 31.96 -40.16
C LEU A 420 -8.92 32.82 -38.89
N GLY A 421 -7.94 33.71 -38.81
CA GLY A 421 -7.73 34.57 -37.64
C GLY A 421 -6.38 35.29 -37.68
N GLU A 422 -5.99 35.83 -36.54
CA GLU A 422 -4.73 36.56 -36.33
C GLU A 422 -3.98 35.97 -35.14
N PHE A 423 -2.65 36.03 -35.19
CA PHE A 423 -1.78 35.66 -34.08
C PHE A 423 -0.69 36.69 -33.88
N LYS A 424 -0.27 36.88 -32.62
CA LYS A 424 0.93 37.64 -32.26
C LYS A 424 2.15 36.80 -32.60
N ARG A 425 3.03 37.32 -33.45
CA ARG A 425 4.20 36.61 -33.96
C ARG A 425 5.26 36.42 -32.88
N ALA A 426 5.96 35.27 -32.92
CA ALA A 426 7.22 35.08 -32.22
C ALA A 426 8.39 34.95 -33.22
N ILE A 427 9.49 35.63 -32.91
CA ILE A 427 10.71 35.67 -33.74
C ILE A 427 11.93 35.29 -32.89
N THR A 428 13.09 35.16 -33.52
CA THR A 428 14.39 35.23 -32.83
C THR A 428 15.10 36.53 -33.12
N ALA A 429 15.84 37.04 -32.13
CA ALA A 429 16.64 38.26 -32.26
C ALA A 429 17.86 38.23 -31.31
N PRO A 430 18.95 38.97 -31.60
CA PRO A 430 20.14 39.01 -30.75
C PRO A 430 19.92 39.77 -29.43
N SER A 431 18.81 40.49 -29.27
CA SER A 431 18.46 41.25 -28.06
C SER A 431 16.96 41.31 -27.85
N GLY A 432 16.52 41.76 -26.67
CA GLY A 432 15.09 41.87 -26.33
C GLY A 432 14.43 40.55 -25.92
N CYS A 433 15.22 39.61 -25.38
CA CYS A 433 14.76 38.28 -24.99
C CYS A 433 13.52 38.32 -24.11
N THR A 434 12.52 37.53 -24.48
CA THR A 434 11.29 37.44 -23.70
C THR A 434 11.49 36.54 -22.49
N LYS A 435 11.10 37.03 -21.32
CA LYS A 435 11.07 36.25 -20.07
C LYS A 435 9.84 35.32 -20.10
N PHE A 436 10.07 34.02 -20.00
CA PHE A 436 9.01 33.01 -20.00
C PHE A 436 8.88 32.31 -18.64
N ARG A 437 7.66 31.83 -18.36
CA ARG A 437 7.37 30.84 -17.32
C ARG A 437 7.02 29.52 -17.98
N LEU A 438 7.57 28.43 -17.47
CA LEU A 438 7.23 27.06 -17.85
C LEU A 438 6.16 26.53 -16.89
N GLU A 439 5.00 26.17 -17.43
CA GLU A 439 3.86 25.68 -16.65
C GLU A 439 3.47 24.28 -17.07
N LEU A 440 3.15 23.40 -16.11
CA LEU A 440 2.54 22.12 -16.45
C LEU A 440 1.14 22.33 -17.04
N THR A 441 0.85 21.62 -18.13
CA THR A 441 -0.51 21.51 -18.66
C THR A 441 -1.35 20.58 -17.78
N ASN A 442 -2.64 20.46 -18.10
CA ASN A 442 -3.55 19.57 -17.38
C ASN A 442 -3.15 18.08 -17.47
N ASP A 443 -2.42 17.68 -18.53
CA ASP A 443 -1.94 16.30 -18.67
C ASP A 443 -0.72 15.99 -17.79
N ARG A 444 -0.14 17.02 -17.13
CA ARG A 444 1.05 16.98 -16.27
C ARG A 444 2.32 16.40 -16.92
N GLN A 445 2.30 16.15 -18.22
CA GLN A 445 3.42 15.62 -18.97
C GLN A 445 3.99 16.64 -19.94
N SER A 446 3.14 17.53 -20.42
CA SER A 446 3.47 18.62 -21.34
C SER A 446 3.58 19.95 -20.57
N LEU A 447 4.19 20.93 -21.21
CA LEU A 447 4.42 22.26 -20.65
C LEU A 447 3.86 23.34 -21.57
N ARG A 448 3.42 24.45 -20.97
CA ARG A 448 3.17 25.72 -21.66
C ARG A 448 4.36 26.63 -21.42
N ILE A 449 4.80 27.31 -22.47
CA ILE A 449 5.85 28.33 -22.41
C ILE A 449 5.14 29.69 -22.47
N VAL A 450 4.97 30.35 -21.34
CA VAL A 450 4.08 31.51 -21.19
C VAL A 450 4.88 32.78 -20.99
N SER A 451 4.63 33.81 -21.79
CA SER A 451 5.30 35.11 -21.65
C SER A 451 4.88 35.84 -20.38
N ALA A 452 5.61 36.89 -20.01
CA ALA A 452 5.23 37.76 -18.89
C ALA A 452 3.83 38.40 -19.05
N GLN A 453 3.36 38.58 -20.30
CA GLN A 453 2.04 39.12 -20.63
C GLN A 453 0.92 38.07 -20.50
N GLY A 454 1.25 36.81 -20.20
CA GLY A 454 0.28 35.70 -20.10
C GLY A 454 0.00 35.02 -21.43
N ASP A 455 0.66 35.41 -22.51
CA ASP A 455 0.49 34.84 -23.85
C ASP A 455 1.32 33.55 -23.99
N PRO A 456 0.71 32.38 -24.25
CA PRO A 456 1.45 31.14 -24.45
C PRO A 456 2.07 31.08 -25.85
N LEU A 457 3.33 30.65 -25.92
CA LEU A 457 3.94 30.22 -27.17
C LEU A 457 3.15 29.01 -27.68
N THR A 458 2.66 29.09 -28.90
CA THR A 458 1.65 28.18 -29.45
C THR A 458 2.05 27.79 -30.86
N ASN A 459 1.97 26.50 -31.17
CA ASN A 459 2.08 25.97 -32.52
C ASN A 459 0.74 26.20 -33.25
N ILE A 460 0.77 26.94 -34.35
CA ILE A 460 -0.41 27.32 -35.12
C ILE A 460 -0.29 26.67 -36.50
N ASN A 461 -1.24 25.80 -36.83
CA ASN A 461 -1.31 25.21 -38.16
C ASN A 461 -1.73 26.31 -39.15
N THR A 462 -0.91 26.52 -40.17
CA THR A 462 -1.21 27.47 -41.25
C THR A 462 -0.99 26.77 -42.58
N ALA A 463 -1.86 27.02 -43.56
CA ALA A 463 -1.58 26.57 -44.92
C ALA A 463 -0.69 27.62 -45.60
N ILE A 464 0.62 27.39 -45.60
CA ILE A 464 1.53 28.19 -46.43
C ILE A 464 1.40 27.67 -47.87
N SER A 465 1.21 28.57 -48.84
CA SER A 465 0.97 28.21 -50.25
C SER A 465 2.10 27.41 -50.93
N TRP A 466 3.26 27.30 -50.27
CA TRP A 466 4.45 26.61 -50.77
C TRP A 466 5.03 25.55 -49.81
N ASP A 467 4.49 25.38 -48.60
CA ASP A 467 4.92 24.32 -47.67
C ASP A 467 3.78 23.91 -46.71
N SER A 468 3.17 22.75 -46.96
CA SER A 468 2.08 22.18 -46.14
C SER A 468 2.57 21.48 -44.86
N TYR A 469 3.89 21.46 -44.61
CA TYR A 469 4.50 20.73 -43.50
C TYR A 469 5.06 21.63 -42.39
N MET A 470 4.66 22.90 -42.36
CA MET A 470 5.13 23.90 -41.38
C MET A 470 3.98 24.55 -40.61
N GLY A 471 4.12 24.66 -39.29
CA GLY A 471 3.32 25.53 -38.43
C GLY A 471 4.11 26.79 -38.06
N PHE A 472 3.43 27.92 -37.90
CA PHE A 472 4.03 29.11 -37.29
C PHE A 472 3.95 29.04 -35.77
N VAL A 473 4.81 29.80 -35.12
CA VAL A 473 4.83 29.89 -33.66
C VAL A 473 4.56 31.32 -33.20
N GLY A 474 3.67 31.47 -32.24
CA GLY A 474 3.27 32.75 -31.68
C GLY A 474 2.19 32.59 -30.62
N ALA A 475 1.36 33.61 -30.40
CA ALA A 475 0.22 33.52 -29.49
C ALA A 475 -1.07 33.87 -30.23
N PRO A 476 -2.13 33.05 -30.12
CA PRO A 476 -3.40 33.35 -30.77
C PRO A 476 -3.95 34.70 -30.29
N TYR A 477 -4.46 35.52 -31.21
CA TYR A 477 -4.97 36.85 -30.89
C TYR A 477 -6.49 36.95 -31.09
N VAL A 478 -6.96 36.71 -32.31
CA VAL A 478 -8.38 36.82 -32.66
C VAL A 478 -8.74 35.73 -33.66
N ASN A 479 -9.81 35.01 -33.37
CA ASN A 479 -10.47 34.12 -34.31
C ASN A 479 -11.43 34.91 -35.20
N LYS A 480 -11.51 34.58 -36.49
CA LYS A 480 -12.58 35.11 -37.34
C LYS A 480 -13.93 34.54 -36.86
N PRO A 481 -15.03 35.32 -36.86
CA PRO A 481 -16.33 34.81 -36.44
C PRO A 481 -16.72 33.52 -37.19
N GLY A 482 -17.01 32.46 -36.43
CA GLY A 482 -17.39 31.15 -36.98
C GLY A 482 -16.23 30.28 -37.47
N MET A 483 -14.96 30.69 -37.27
CA MET A 483 -13.77 29.91 -37.59
C MET A 483 -12.81 29.90 -36.39
N GLU A 484 -12.25 28.76 -36.05
CA GLU A 484 -11.25 28.65 -34.97
C GLU A 484 -9.87 28.35 -35.56
N LEU A 485 -8.85 29.00 -35.00
CA LEU A 485 -7.46 28.67 -35.30
C LEU A 485 -7.12 27.27 -34.79
N ASP A 486 -6.59 26.42 -35.67
CA ASP A 486 -6.11 25.09 -35.31
C ASP A 486 -4.72 25.21 -34.67
N HIS A 487 -4.65 25.10 -33.34
CA HIS A 487 -3.43 25.37 -32.59
C HIS A 487 -3.26 24.55 -31.30
N SER A 488 -2.03 24.45 -30.79
CA SER A 488 -1.74 23.88 -29.46
C SER A 488 -0.60 24.61 -28.75
N SER A 489 -0.77 24.84 -27.44
CA SER A 489 0.25 25.43 -26.56
C SER A 489 1.06 24.38 -25.81
N ASP A 490 0.89 23.10 -26.14
CA ASP A 490 1.50 21.99 -25.42
C ASP A 490 2.86 21.64 -26.03
N TRP A 491 3.90 21.79 -25.21
CA TRP A 491 5.28 21.54 -25.57
C TRP A 491 5.88 20.41 -24.74
N LEU A 492 6.81 19.69 -25.35
CA LEU A 492 7.65 18.69 -24.70
C LEU A 492 9.10 19.14 -24.75
N LEU A 493 9.83 18.90 -23.67
CA LEU A 493 11.25 19.22 -23.59
C LEU A 493 12.06 17.92 -23.55
N GLU A 494 13.01 17.78 -24.47
CA GLU A 494 13.99 16.70 -24.47
C GLU A 494 15.36 17.31 -24.21
N ALA A 495 15.90 17.06 -23.02
CA ALA A 495 17.22 17.55 -22.63
C ALA A 495 18.32 16.55 -23.01
N ASN A 496 19.48 17.06 -23.44
CA ASN A 496 20.64 16.28 -23.83
C ASN A 496 21.78 16.41 -22.80
N TYR A 497 22.49 15.30 -22.53
CA TYR A 497 23.65 15.27 -21.64
C TYR A 497 24.94 15.76 -22.29
N GLU A 498 25.09 15.67 -23.61
CA GLU A 498 26.37 15.86 -24.29
C GLU A 498 26.72 17.34 -24.50
N ASN A 499 25.73 18.15 -24.83
CA ASN A 499 25.92 19.56 -25.21
C ASN A 499 25.09 20.53 -24.36
N ASP A 500 24.45 20.04 -23.30
CA ASP A 500 23.61 20.80 -22.39
C ASP A 500 22.47 21.58 -23.08
N THR A 501 21.89 20.99 -24.12
CA THR A 501 20.81 21.60 -24.90
C THR A 501 19.47 20.91 -24.71
N ILE A 502 18.42 21.61 -25.11
CA ILE A 502 17.04 21.16 -25.06
C ILE A 502 16.43 21.25 -26.46
N ARG A 503 15.75 20.18 -26.87
CA ARG A 503 14.83 20.23 -28.01
C ARG A 503 13.43 20.50 -27.49
N ILE A 504 12.76 21.48 -28.08
CA ILE A 504 11.36 21.81 -27.80
C ILE A 504 10.52 21.15 -28.88
N LYS A 505 9.58 20.31 -28.48
CA LYS A 505 8.84 19.40 -29.36
C LYS A 505 7.33 19.57 -29.21
N SER A 506 6.58 19.21 -30.25
CA SER A 506 5.11 19.22 -30.25
C SER A 506 4.56 17.91 -30.80
N GLU A 507 3.57 17.35 -30.10
CA GLU A 507 2.77 16.19 -30.58
C GLU A 507 1.48 16.63 -31.26
N PHE A 508 1.28 17.94 -31.46
CA PHE A 508 0.03 18.51 -31.95
C PHE A 508 -0.42 17.86 -33.27
N ASN A 509 0.47 17.65 -34.23
CA ASN A 509 0.14 17.06 -35.53
C ASN A 509 0.28 15.53 -35.58
N ALA A 510 0.56 14.86 -34.46
CA ALA A 510 0.84 13.42 -34.44
C ALA A 510 -0.35 12.56 -34.92
N TYR A 511 -1.57 13.09 -34.86
CA TYR A 511 -2.80 12.45 -35.35
C TYR A 511 -2.90 12.43 -36.89
N GLN A 512 -2.22 13.35 -37.59
CA GLN A 512 -2.27 13.45 -39.05
C GLN A 512 -1.23 12.56 -39.76
N THR A 513 -0.16 12.18 -39.05
CA THR A 513 1.05 11.57 -39.65
C THR A 513 1.37 10.19 -39.07
N GLU A 514 0.47 9.62 -38.27
CA GLU A 514 0.64 8.31 -37.61
C GLU A 514 1.96 8.20 -36.83
N ARG A 515 2.22 9.17 -35.93
CA ARG A 515 3.37 9.23 -34.99
C ARG A 515 4.56 10.13 -35.37
N SER A 516 4.33 11.36 -35.85
CA SER A 516 5.40 12.37 -35.90
C SER A 516 5.49 13.18 -34.60
N VAL A 517 6.72 13.44 -34.16
CA VAL A 517 7.02 14.46 -33.15
C VAL A 517 7.70 15.60 -33.87
N ASP A 518 7.04 16.75 -33.88
CA ASP A 518 7.50 17.94 -34.57
C ASP A 518 8.41 18.75 -33.64
N HIS A 519 9.31 19.55 -34.22
CA HIS A 519 10.32 20.28 -33.45
C HIS A 519 10.18 21.78 -33.69
N LEU A 520 10.35 22.56 -32.62
CA LEU A 520 10.52 24.01 -32.70
C LEU A 520 11.87 24.31 -33.35
N MET A 521 11.84 25.08 -34.42
CA MET A 521 12.97 25.46 -35.23
C MET A 521 12.88 26.94 -35.58
N MET A 522 13.99 27.48 -36.06
CA MET A 522 14.03 28.82 -36.66
C MET A 522 14.39 28.72 -38.14
N ALA A 523 13.80 29.60 -38.95
CA ALA A 523 14.16 29.81 -40.34
C ALA A 523 13.97 31.28 -40.73
N VAL A 524 14.68 31.70 -41.77
CA VAL A 524 14.62 33.09 -42.27
C VAL A 524 13.55 33.20 -43.35
N LEU A 525 12.64 34.16 -43.20
CA LEU A 525 11.63 34.52 -44.19
C LEU A 525 11.58 36.04 -44.32
N ASN A 526 11.81 36.56 -45.53
CA ASN A 526 11.83 38.00 -45.82
C ASN A 526 12.74 38.78 -44.85
N ASP A 527 13.97 38.30 -44.65
CA ASP A 527 14.98 38.87 -43.73
C ASP A 527 14.59 38.89 -42.24
N ILE A 528 13.50 38.22 -41.86
CA ILE A 528 13.07 38.06 -40.47
C ILE A 528 13.31 36.60 -40.04
N HIS A 529 13.88 36.41 -38.86
CA HIS A 529 14.11 35.07 -38.29
C HIS A 529 12.85 34.60 -37.54
N TYR A 530 12.02 33.84 -38.25
CA TYR A 530 10.75 33.32 -37.73
C TYR A 530 10.95 32.01 -36.97
N LEU A 531 10.07 31.79 -35.99
CA LEU A 531 9.92 30.48 -35.34
C LEU A 531 8.88 29.63 -36.06
N PHE A 532 9.24 28.38 -36.29
CA PHE A 532 8.41 27.40 -36.99
C PHE A 532 8.40 26.07 -36.25
N VAL A 533 7.34 25.29 -36.49
CA VAL A 533 7.30 23.87 -36.16
C VAL A 533 7.32 23.09 -37.47
N ARG A 534 8.39 22.32 -37.72
CA ARG A 534 8.51 21.50 -38.93
C ARG A 534 8.17 20.04 -38.69
N ARG A 535 7.37 19.47 -39.61
CA ARG A 535 6.95 18.06 -39.63
C ARG A 535 8.00 17.15 -40.27
N TYR A 536 9.22 17.13 -39.72
CA TYR A 536 10.26 16.19 -40.16
C TYR A 536 10.12 14.79 -39.53
N GLY A 537 9.39 14.69 -38.42
CA GLY A 537 9.55 13.58 -37.48
C GLY A 537 10.99 13.51 -36.93
N HIS A 538 11.22 12.62 -35.97
CA HIS A 538 12.57 12.47 -35.39
C HIS A 538 13.62 11.99 -36.42
N PRO A 539 13.37 10.93 -37.23
CA PRO A 539 14.37 10.46 -38.20
C PRO A 539 14.69 11.49 -39.29
N GLY A 540 13.68 12.21 -39.78
CA GLY A 540 13.86 13.23 -40.82
C GLY A 540 14.66 14.44 -40.31
N LEU A 541 14.47 14.83 -39.04
CA LEU A 541 15.25 15.92 -38.47
C LEU A 541 16.72 15.50 -38.32
N MET A 542 16.97 14.31 -37.79
CA MET A 542 18.32 13.81 -37.54
C MET A 542 19.16 13.63 -38.81
N SER A 543 18.51 13.36 -39.95
CA SER A 543 19.15 13.25 -41.26
C SER A 543 19.25 14.59 -42.01
N SER A 544 18.65 15.66 -41.50
CA SER A 544 18.63 16.97 -42.14
C SER A 544 19.80 17.86 -41.73
N HIS A 545 20.22 18.74 -42.64
CA HIS A 545 21.18 19.81 -42.35
C HIS A 545 20.63 20.87 -41.38
N VAL A 546 19.30 20.89 -41.15
CA VAL A 546 18.64 21.86 -40.29
C VAL A 546 18.55 21.43 -38.82
N ARG A 547 19.08 20.25 -38.47
CA ARG A 547 19.02 19.70 -37.09
C ARG A 547 19.53 20.64 -36.01
N GLU A 548 20.53 21.46 -36.33
CA GLU A 548 21.19 22.38 -35.39
C GLU A 548 20.30 23.58 -35.04
N TYR A 549 19.35 23.93 -35.91
CA TYR A 549 18.35 24.98 -35.67
C TYR A 549 17.19 24.53 -34.77
N ALA A 550 17.09 23.24 -34.44
CA ALA A 550 16.10 22.68 -33.53
C ALA A 550 16.61 22.59 -32.07
N VAL A 551 17.80 23.13 -31.81
CA VAL A 551 18.51 23.02 -30.55
C VAL A 551 18.42 24.34 -29.81
N TRP A 552 18.04 24.28 -28.53
CA TRP A 552 17.83 25.44 -27.68
C TRP A 552 18.61 25.31 -26.38
N THR A 553 18.93 26.44 -25.77
CA THR A 553 19.43 26.53 -24.39
C THR A 553 18.44 27.37 -23.59
N MET A 554 18.28 27.07 -22.31
CA MET A 554 17.42 27.84 -21.42
C MET A 554 18.24 28.36 -20.27
N GLU A 555 18.20 29.67 -20.07
CA GLU A 555 18.96 30.37 -19.04
C GLU A 555 18.04 31.01 -18.03
N CYS A 556 18.47 31.08 -16.77
CA CYS A 556 17.72 31.77 -15.74
C CYS A 556 17.76 33.28 -15.98
N ALA A 557 16.59 33.87 -16.23
CA ALA A 557 16.48 35.32 -16.32
C ALA A 557 16.75 35.95 -14.94
N PRO A 558 17.35 37.15 -14.89
CA PRO A 558 17.45 37.92 -13.64
C PRO A 558 16.08 38.04 -12.98
N LYS A 559 16.05 37.89 -11.65
CA LYS A 559 14.81 37.95 -10.88
C LYS A 559 14.14 39.31 -11.04
#